data_AF-A0A133KCP2-F1
#
_entry.id   AF-A0A133KCP2-F1
#
_cell.length_a   1.000
_cell.length_b   1.000
_cell.length_c   1.000
_cell.angle_alpha   90.00
_cell.angle_beta   90.00
_cell.angle_gamma   90.00
#
_symmetry.space_group_name_H-M   'P 1'
#
loop_
_entity.id
_entity.type
_entity.pdbx_description
1 polymer ?
#
loop_
_entity_poly.entity_id
_entity_poly.type
_entity_poly.pdbx_seq_one_letter_code
_entity_poly.pdbx_strand_id
1 'polypeptide(L)'
;MERRGSGLRKIIEAYEAEENYKEELKPVFKLTESSFTTILKNLNYDTQNDTQNGTQNGTQNYGQSEGENEGQNDCKKLKPNYRRNKIVKLIKENSKITSLELSSILYVTVSTIKRDLKVLTDEKTIEYIGSAKDGYWKVKK
;
A
#
# COMPACT_ATOMS: atom_id res chain seq x y z
N MET A 1 15.26 -38.07 -17.93
CA MET A 1 16.53 -37.51 -17.45
C MET A 1 16.42 -36.00 -17.49
N GLU A 2 16.22 -35.35 -16.35
CA GLU A 2 16.07 -33.88 -16.32
C GLU A 2 17.44 -33.23 -16.50
N ARG A 3 17.57 -32.37 -17.52
CA ARG A 3 18.85 -31.75 -17.89
C ARG A 3 19.23 -30.74 -16.80
N ARG A 4 20.42 -30.91 -16.23
CA ARG A 4 21.07 -29.93 -15.35
C ARG A 4 21.13 -28.58 -16.07
N GLY A 5 20.57 -27.53 -15.47
CA GLY A 5 20.78 -26.17 -15.96
C GLY A 5 19.58 -25.23 -16.06
N SER A 6 18.47 -25.43 -15.34
CA SER A 6 17.40 -24.42 -15.44
C SER A 6 16.59 -24.21 -14.18
N GLY A 7 17.25 -24.08 -13.02
CA GLY A 7 16.55 -23.77 -11.76
C GLY A 7 15.60 -22.58 -11.88
N LEU A 8 15.96 -21.54 -12.65
CA LEU A 8 15.07 -20.40 -12.93
C LEU A 8 13.84 -20.79 -13.72
N ARG A 9 13.99 -21.60 -14.76
CA ARG A 9 12.87 -22.09 -15.56
C ARG A 9 11.95 -22.98 -14.73
N LYS A 10 12.51 -23.81 -13.85
CA LYS A 10 11.70 -24.61 -12.91
C LYS A 10 10.90 -23.73 -11.94
N ILE A 11 11.49 -22.64 -11.46
CA ILE A 11 10.78 -21.69 -10.59
C ILE A 11 9.63 -21.03 -11.35
N ILE A 12 9.85 -20.63 -12.61
CA ILE A 12 8.81 -20.07 -13.47
C ILE A 12 7.71 -21.11 -13.71
N GLU A 13 8.06 -22.29 -14.21
CA GLU A 13 7.11 -23.36 -14.55
C GLU A 13 6.28 -23.79 -13.34
N ALA A 14 6.89 -23.95 -12.17
CA ALA A 14 6.18 -24.30 -10.94
C ALA A 14 5.22 -23.19 -10.50
N TYR A 15 5.63 -21.93 -10.64
CA TYR A 15 4.83 -20.78 -10.21
C TYR A 15 3.69 -20.45 -11.20
N GLU A 16 3.89 -20.72 -12.50
CA GLU A 16 2.85 -20.63 -13.54
C GLU A 16 1.80 -21.74 -13.44
N ALA A 17 2.15 -22.88 -12.83
CA ALA A 17 1.23 -24.00 -12.65
C ALA A 17 0.23 -23.81 -11.49
N GLU A 18 0.39 -22.77 -10.67
CA GLU A 18 -0.50 -22.47 -9.54
C GLU A 18 -1.84 -21.86 -10.03
N GLU A 19 -2.95 -22.28 -9.41
CA GLU A 19 -4.32 -21.92 -9.84
C GLU A 19 -4.57 -20.40 -9.89
N ASN A 20 -4.01 -19.67 -8.94
CA ASN A 20 -4.18 -18.22 -8.81
C ASN A 20 -3.14 -17.40 -9.58
N TYR A 21 -2.38 -18.04 -10.47
CA TYR A 21 -1.37 -17.36 -11.26
C TYR A 21 -2.00 -16.38 -12.27
N LYS A 22 -1.38 -15.20 -12.39
CA LYS A 22 -1.67 -14.21 -13.42
C LYS A 22 -0.34 -13.74 -14.00
N GLU A 23 -0.31 -13.42 -15.29
CA GLU A 23 0.92 -12.99 -15.96
C GLU A 23 1.55 -11.73 -15.31
N GLU A 24 0.72 -10.84 -14.76
CA GLU A 24 1.14 -9.66 -13.98
C GLU A 24 1.90 -10.01 -12.68
N LEU A 25 1.79 -11.26 -12.22
CA LEU A 25 2.41 -11.78 -11.01
C LEU A 25 3.66 -12.63 -11.28
N LYS A 26 4.14 -12.72 -12.54
CA LYS A 26 5.30 -13.52 -12.92
C LYS A 26 6.54 -13.28 -12.04
N PRO A 27 7.35 -14.33 -11.76
CA PRO A 27 8.60 -14.20 -11.03
C PRO A 27 9.53 -13.16 -11.65
N VAL A 28 10.14 -12.32 -10.82
CA VAL A 28 11.14 -11.33 -11.26
C VAL A 28 12.50 -11.73 -10.72
N PHE A 29 13.46 -11.87 -11.62
CA PHE A 29 14.85 -12.20 -11.29
C PHE A 29 15.71 -10.94 -11.46
N LYS A 30 16.40 -10.54 -10.41
CA LYS A 30 17.33 -9.41 -10.40
C LYS A 30 18.74 -9.92 -10.14
N LEU A 31 19.68 -9.53 -10.99
CA LEU A 31 21.09 -9.81 -10.82
C LEU A 31 21.82 -8.48 -10.60
N THR A 32 22.62 -8.40 -9.53
CA THR A 32 23.61 -7.35 -9.30
C THR A 32 25.00 -7.97 -9.32
N GLU A 33 26.05 -7.16 -9.26
CA GLU A 33 27.44 -7.64 -9.22
C GLU A 33 27.72 -8.55 -8.01
N SER A 34 26.98 -8.38 -6.92
CA SER A 34 27.19 -9.07 -5.64
C SER A 34 26.04 -10.00 -5.24
N SER A 35 24.90 -9.98 -5.91
CA SER A 35 23.73 -10.74 -5.47
C SER A 35 22.80 -11.15 -6.61
N PHE A 36 22.11 -12.26 -6.38
CA PHE A 36 20.99 -12.69 -7.20
C PHE A 36 19.74 -12.73 -6.32
N THR A 37 18.70 -12.02 -6.73
CA THR A 37 17.43 -11.92 -5.98
C THR A 37 16.28 -12.40 -6.84
N THR A 38 15.44 -13.27 -6.29
CA THR A 38 14.19 -13.71 -6.90
C THR A 38 13.01 -13.11 -6.13
N ILE A 39 12.07 -12.49 -6.84
CA ILE A 39 10.85 -11.91 -6.27
C ILE A 39 9.67 -12.75 -6.75
N LEU A 40 9.03 -13.45 -5.82
CA LEU A 40 7.78 -14.19 -6.02
C LEU A 40 6.67 -13.43 -5.29
N LYS A 41 5.60 -13.07 -5.99
CA LYS A 41 4.44 -12.43 -5.37
C LYS A 41 3.58 -13.52 -4.71
N ASN A 42 2.78 -13.16 -3.72
CA ASN A 42 1.83 -14.12 -3.15
C ASN A 42 0.60 -14.19 -4.06
N LEU A 43 0.27 -15.38 -4.53
CA LEU A 43 -0.87 -15.65 -5.41
C LEU A 43 -2.20 -15.77 -4.65
N ASN A 44 -2.16 -15.94 -3.32
CA ASN A 44 -3.33 -16.16 -2.47
C ASN A 44 -3.93 -14.87 -1.88
N TYR A 45 -3.50 -13.70 -2.35
CA TYR A 45 -4.22 -12.47 -2.01
C TYR A 45 -5.41 -12.32 -2.94
N ASP A 46 -6.61 -12.50 -2.39
CA ASP A 46 -7.85 -12.19 -3.10
C ASP A 46 -7.78 -10.76 -3.62
N THR A 47 -7.70 -10.62 -4.95
CA THR A 47 -8.04 -9.36 -5.60
C THR A 47 -9.57 -9.28 -5.57
N GLN A 48 -10.14 -8.98 -4.41
CA GLN A 48 -11.44 -8.32 -4.31
C GLN A 48 -11.26 -6.90 -4.87
N ASN A 49 -10.99 -6.83 -6.17
CA ASN A 49 -11.38 -5.71 -6.99
C ASN A 49 -12.88 -5.86 -7.16
N ASP A 50 -13.65 -5.05 -6.44
CA ASP A 50 -14.95 -4.60 -6.90
C ASP A 50 -14.81 -4.17 -8.36
N THR A 51 -15.07 -5.10 -9.27
CA THR A 51 -15.20 -4.81 -10.69
C THR A 51 -16.66 -4.47 -10.90
N GLN A 52 -16.97 -3.19 -10.94
CA GLN A 52 -18.03 -2.69 -11.81
C GLN A 52 -17.47 -1.58 -12.70
N ASN A 53 -17.07 -1.99 -13.90
CA ASN A 53 -17.02 -1.11 -15.06
C ASN A 53 -18.44 -0.70 -15.44
N GLY A 54 -18.70 0.60 -15.52
CA GLY A 54 -19.94 1.14 -16.08
C GLY A 54 -20.04 2.66 -15.96
N THR A 55 -19.59 3.35 -17.01
CA THR A 55 -20.00 4.73 -17.39
C THR A 55 -19.25 5.92 -16.74
N GLN A 56 -18.18 6.30 -17.45
CA GLN A 56 -17.81 7.66 -17.88
C GLN A 56 -17.91 8.87 -16.92
N ASN A 57 -16.71 9.45 -16.74
CA ASN A 57 -16.36 10.88 -16.61
C ASN A 57 -15.97 11.37 -15.21
N GLY A 58 -14.65 11.62 -15.05
CA GLY A 58 -14.15 12.62 -14.11
C GLY A 58 -12.88 12.27 -13.35
N THR A 59 -11.74 12.38 -14.04
CA THR A 59 -10.47 12.90 -13.47
C THR A 59 -9.50 11.92 -12.78
N GLN A 60 -8.61 11.42 -13.64
CA GLN A 60 -7.14 11.33 -13.51
C GLN A 60 -6.48 10.26 -12.62
N ASN A 61 -6.15 9.16 -13.31
CA ASN A 61 -4.80 8.61 -13.54
C ASN A 61 -4.04 8.00 -12.34
N TYR A 62 -4.29 6.70 -12.17
CA TYR A 62 -3.35 5.72 -11.65
C TYR A 62 -2.29 5.37 -12.71
N GLY A 63 -1.01 5.35 -12.34
CA GLY A 63 0.02 4.52 -13.00
C GLY A 63 1.33 5.21 -13.40
N GLN A 64 2.45 4.55 -13.01
CA GLN A 64 3.79 4.57 -13.64
C GLN A 64 4.77 5.67 -13.16
N SER A 65 5.66 5.37 -12.20
CA SER A 65 7.00 4.75 -12.32
C SER A 65 8.05 5.74 -12.77
N GLU A 66 9.17 5.84 -12.04
CA GLU A 66 10.58 5.95 -12.46
C GLU A 66 11.46 6.02 -11.19
N GLY A 67 12.62 5.37 -11.20
CA GLY A 67 13.71 5.64 -10.25
C GLY A 67 13.87 4.71 -9.03
N GLU A 68 14.59 3.61 -9.27
CA GLU A 68 15.71 3.12 -8.44
C GLU A 68 15.49 2.28 -7.17
N ASN A 69 16.39 1.30 -7.08
CA ASN A 69 16.56 0.27 -6.05
C ASN A 69 17.00 0.94 -4.73
N GLU A 70 16.71 0.37 -3.55
CA GLU A 70 17.61 -0.60 -2.91
C GLU A 70 16.96 -1.13 -1.61
N GLY A 71 17.22 -2.40 -1.31
CA GLY A 71 17.53 -2.86 0.05
C GLY A 71 16.41 -2.91 1.10
N GLN A 72 16.16 -4.13 1.58
CA GLN A 72 15.55 -4.46 2.87
C GLN A 72 14.02 -4.36 2.95
N ASN A 73 13.46 -5.17 3.85
CA ASN A 73 12.04 -5.44 4.08
C ASN A 73 11.25 -4.21 4.57
N ASP A 74 11.25 -3.14 3.79
CA ASP A 74 10.39 -1.99 3.99
C ASP A 74 9.18 -2.15 3.08
N CYS A 75 8.06 -2.59 3.67
CA CYS A 75 6.73 -2.30 3.15
C CYS A 75 6.75 -0.86 2.61
N LYS A 76 6.49 -0.65 1.31
CA LYS A 76 6.53 0.68 0.66
C LYS A 76 5.72 1.67 1.50
N LYS A 77 6.39 2.38 2.42
CA LYS A 77 5.75 3.31 3.34
C LYS A 77 5.19 4.41 2.46
N LEU A 78 3.86 4.58 2.48
CA LEU A 78 3.22 5.75 1.87
C LEU A 78 4.01 6.99 2.27
N LYS A 79 4.40 7.82 1.29
CA LYS A 79 5.13 9.07 1.58
C LYS A 79 4.36 9.84 2.66
N PRO A 80 5.03 10.36 3.70
CA PRO A 80 4.34 10.98 4.85
C PRO A 80 3.29 12.02 4.43
N ASN A 81 3.62 12.88 3.46
CA ASN A 81 2.71 13.91 2.95
C ASN A 81 1.45 13.32 2.29
N TYR A 82 1.62 12.28 1.47
CA TYR A 82 0.48 11.60 0.83
C TYR A 82 -0.43 10.94 1.87
N ARG A 83 0.17 10.27 2.85
CA ARG A 83 -0.59 9.62 3.94
C ARG A 83 -1.35 10.63 4.78
N ARG A 84 -0.73 11.75 5.15
CA ARG A 84 -1.37 12.85 5.88
C ARG A 84 -2.54 13.45 5.10
N ASN A 85 -2.39 13.68 3.80
CA ASN A 85 -3.49 14.17 2.95
C ASN A 85 -4.66 13.19 2.93
N LYS A 86 -4.40 11.87 2.87
CA LYS A 86 -5.43 10.85 2.99
C LYS A 86 -6.12 10.86 4.35
N ILE A 87 -5.36 11.01 5.45
CA ILE A 87 -5.93 11.13 6.80
C ILE A 87 -6.89 12.33 6.87
N VAL A 88 -6.51 13.49 6.36
CA VAL A 88 -7.38 14.68 6.32
C VAL A 88 -8.66 14.42 5.52
N LYS A 89 -8.56 13.73 4.38
CA LYS A 89 -9.73 13.35 3.57
C LYS A 89 -10.67 12.43 4.35
N LEU A 90 -10.14 11.39 5.00
CA LEU A 90 -10.92 10.44 5.80
C LEU A 90 -11.60 11.11 7.00
N ILE A 91 -10.92 12.05 7.67
CA ILE A 91 -11.51 12.86 8.76
C ILE A 91 -12.66 13.73 8.25
N LYS A 92 -12.55 14.26 7.03
CA LYS A 92 -13.62 15.06 6.42
C LYS A 92 -14.85 14.21 6.10
N GLU A 93 -14.66 12.95 5.74
CA GLU A 93 -15.72 11.97 5.47
C GLU A 93 -16.35 11.44 6.77
N ASN A 94 -15.53 11.14 7.79
CA ASN A 94 -15.95 10.68 9.10
C ASN A 94 -15.15 11.39 10.21
N SER A 95 -15.78 12.36 10.88
CA SER A 95 -15.15 13.13 11.96
C SER A 95 -14.85 12.31 13.22
N LYS A 96 -15.56 11.19 13.45
CA LYS A 96 -15.35 10.31 14.61
C LYS A 96 -14.36 9.17 14.32
N ILE A 97 -13.69 9.18 13.17
CA ILE A 97 -12.74 8.13 12.80
C ILE A 97 -11.61 7.98 13.83
N THR A 98 -11.34 6.75 14.23
CA THR A 98 -10.35 6.40 15.24
C THR A 98 -8.97 6.18 14.61
N SER A 99 -7.92 6.29 15.43
CA SER A 99 -6.56 5.96 14.99
C SER A 99 -6.41 4.49 14.57
N LEU A 100 -7.22 3.59 15.13
CA LEU A 100 -7.22 2.17 14.77
C LEU A 100 -7.82 1.97 13.38
N GLU A 101 -8.97 2.58 13.08
CA GLU A 101 -9.59 2.52 11.75
C GLU A 101 -8.68 3.13 10.67
N LEU A 102 -8.09 4.29 10.95
CA LEU A 102 -7.09 4.91 10.08
C LEU A 102 -5.90 3.97 9.80
N SER A 103 -5.47 3.23 10.82
CA SER A 103 -4.35 2.29 10.70
C SER A 103 -4.69 1.12 9.78
N SER A 104 -5.91 0.59 9.88
CA SER A 104 -6.42 -0.48 9.03
C SER A 104 -6.61 -0.02 7.59
N ILE A 105 -7.20 1.17 7.37
CA ILE A 105 -7.46 1.71 6.03
C ILE A 105 -6.16 2.04 5.28
N LEU A 106 -5.17 2.58 5.99
CA LEU A 106 -3.91 3.04 5.40
C LEU A 106 -2.78 2.00 5.47
N TYR A 107 -3.06 0.82 6.04
CA TYR A 107 -2.11 -0.29 6.21
C TYR A 107 -0.80 0.15 6.88
N VAL A 108 -0.91 0.94 7.94
CA VAL A 108 0.23 1.41 8.74
C VAL A 108 -0.01 1.17 10.22
N THR A 109 1.04 1.22 11.04
CA THR A 109 0.89 1.05 12.49
C THR A 109 0.14 2.21 13.14
N VAL A 110 -0.60 1.94 14.21
CA VAL A 110 -1.28 2.97 15.01
C VAL A 110 -0.30 4.05 15.50
N SER A 111 0.93 3.67 15.86
CA SER A 111 1.98 4.62 16.26
C SER A 111 2.31 5.62 15.14
N THR A 112 2.30 5.15 13.90
CA THR A 112 2.54 5.99 12.72
C THR A 112 1.38 6.96 12.49
N ILE A 113 0.14 6.50 12.61
CA ILE A 113 -1.05 7.35 12.54
C ILE A 113 -1.03 8.41 13.64
N LYS A 114 -0.71 8.04 14.88
CA LYS A 114 -0.60 8.98 16.01
C LYS A 114 0.44 10.07 15.72
N ARG A 115 1.58 9.70 15.14
CA ARG A 115 2.62 10.67 14.74
C ARG A 115 2.10 11.64 13.68
N ASP A 116 1.39 11.15 12.67
CA ASP A 116 0.84 12.01 11.61
C ASP A 116 -0.30 12.91 12.10
N LEU A 117 -1.18 12.39 12.97
CA LEU A 117 -2.22 13.20 13.62
C LEU A 117 -1.61 14.32 14.45
N LYS A 118 -0.50 14.04 15.17
CA LYS A 118 0.24 15.06 15.90
C LYS A 118 0.75 16.15 14.94
N VAL A 119 1.41 15.78 13.85
CA VAL A 119 1.93 16.75 12.87
C VAL A 119 0.80 17.58 12.27
N LEU A 120 -0.31 16.97 11.87
CA LEU A 120 -1.47 17.69 11.32
C LEU A 120 -2.12 18.63 12.34
N THR A 121 -2.06 18.30 13.63
CA THR A 121 -2.54 19.16 14.72
C THR A 121 -1.58 20.33 14.97
N ASP A 122 -0.26 20.06 14.98
CA ASP A 122 0.79 21.08 15.13
C ASP A 122 0.74 22.10 13.97
N GLU A 123 0.49 21.63 12.75
CA GLU A 123 0.30 22.44 11.54
C GLU A 123 -1.06 23.17 11.50
N LYS A 124 -1.93 22.95 12.50
CA LYS A 124 -3.29 23.50 12.60
C LYS A 124 -4.22 23.13 11.45
N THR A 125 -3.94 22.03 10.75
CA THR A 125 -4.77 21.48 9.67
C THR A 125 -5.99 20.74 10.23
N ILE A 126 -5.84 20.10 11.39
CA ILE A 126 -6.93 19.42 12.11
C ILE A 126 -6.91 19.80 13.59
N GLU A 127 -8.06 19.64 14.25
CA GLU A 127 -8.22 19.83 15.68
C GLU A 127 -9.18 18.78 16.24
N TYR A 128 -8.86 18.23 17.42
CA TYR A 128 -9.77 17.36 18.14
C TYR A 128 -10.65 18.20 19.07
N ILE A 129 -11.97 18.12 18.91
CA ILE A 129 -12.96 18.86 19.68
C ILE A 129 -13.73 17.89 20.58
N GLY A 130 -13.82 18.21 21.87
CA GLY A 130 -14.64 17.47 22.84
C GLY A 130 -13.82 16.62 23.81
N SER A 131 -14.52 15.70 24.49
CA SER A 131 -13.91 14.81 25.49
C SER A 131 -13.24 13.60 24.84
N ALA A 132 -12.36 12.89 25.56
CA ALA A 132 -11.74 11.66 25.04
C ALA A 132 -12.76 10.54 24.71
N LYS A 133 -14.00 10.62 25.22
CA LYS A 133 -15.03 9.60 25.02
C LYS A 133 -15.97 9.89 23.84
N ASP A 134 -16.26 11.17 23.57
CA ASP A 134 -17.24 11.57 22.54
C ASP A 134 -16.78 12.76 21.68
N GLY A 135 -15.48 13.06 21.72
CA GLY A 135 -14.89 14.06 20.86
C GLY A 135 -14.75 13.59 19.42
N TYR A 136 -14.53 14.54 18.52
CA TYR A 136 -14.41 14.32 17.08
C TYR A 136 -13.32 15.21 16.48
N TRP A 137 -12.80 14.79 15.34
CA TRP A 137 -11.83 15.54 14.55
C TRP A 137 -12.53 16.56 13.66
N LYS A 138 -12.02 17.80 13.65
CA LYS A 138 -12.45 18.88 12.78
C LYS A 138 -11.29 19.32 11.91
N VAL A 139 -11.51 19.39 10.60
CA VAL A 139 -10.53 19.99 9.68
C VAL A 139 -10.63 21.51 9.76
N LYS A 140 -9.51 22.19 10.02
CA LYS A 140 -9.39 23.64 9.94
C LYS A 140 -8.84 23.99 8.56
N LYS A 141 -9.54 24.88 7.88
CA LYS A 141 -9.19 25.34 6.53
C LYS A 141 -8.21 26.51 6.63
#